data_AF-A0A6V7J6C0-F1
#
_entry.id   AF-A0A6V7J6C0-F1
#
_cell.length_a   1.000
_cell.length_b   1.000
_cell.length_c   1.000
_cell.angle_alpha   90.00
_cell.angle_beta   90.00
_cell.angle_gamma   90.00
#
_symmetry.space_group_name_H-M   'P 1'
#
loop_
_entity.id
_entity.type
_entity.pdbx_description
1 polymer ?
#
loop_
_entity_poly.entity_id
_entity_poly.type
_entity_poly.pdbx_seq_one_letter_code
_entity_poly.pdbx_strand_id
1 'polypeptide(L)'
;VQNDGMLILTSMLNNLLDSVINDEQVIKRAQVTGQLDPLEIYLTQRPDNNWVRVQVPLPRGSPLQMRMIDFGGVLEVDRSKLLRLKDLSESLAKYPAQSIKVELQNIGKKRFDQRMALRLRELAPLTEKLLCKVIEVPAYGRPAVVELFKRSQPDNLLISINNTLDLEPELMKSGDGNNGRKRLVRSESKGSDDGVRVLKKPSIPALGEYFNVYVTHLVANPGNFIVQPHDEKLKLE
;
A
#
# COMPACT_ATOMS: atom_id res chain seq x y z
N VAL A 1 -4.22 -9.29 2.62
CA VAL A 1 -4.23 -9.79 1.22
C VAL A 1 -3.05 -9.15 0.51
N GLN A 2 -2.21 -9.92 -0.16
CA GLN A 2 -0.97 -9.46 -0.80
C GLN A 2 -1.06 -9.73 -2.31
N ASN A 3 -0.53 -8.85 -3.15
CA ASN A 3 -0.36 -9.15 -4.58
C ASN A 3 0.74 -10.21 -4.79
N ASP A 4 0.78 -10.84 -5.97
CA ASP A 4 1.76 -11.91 -6.29
C ASP A 4 3.21 -11.47 -6.04
N GLY A 5 3.55 -10.22 -6.37
CA GLY A 5 4.87 -9.65 -6.10
C GLY A 5 5.21 -9.66 -4.62
N MET A 6 4.29 -9.25 -3.75
CA MET A 6 4.50 -9.29 -2.30
C MET A 6 4.59 -10.71 -1.75
N LEU A 7 3.82 -11.66 -2.29
CA LEU A 7 3.92 -13.06 -1.88
C LEU A 7 5.32 -13.61 -2.16
N ILE A 8 5.85 -13.32 -3.36
CA ILE A 8 7.21 -13.70 -3.75
C ILE A 8 8.25 -13.02 -2.85
N LEU A 9 8.12 -11.70 -2.62
CA LEU A 9 9.04 -10.96 -1.75
C LEU A 9 9.02 -11.50 -0.32
N THR A 10 7.84 -11.77 0.23
CA THR A 10 7.68 -12.35 1.58
C THR A 10 8.35 -13.71 1.66
N SER A 11 8.14 -14.56 0.65
CA SER A 11 8.79 -15.88 0.59
C SER A 11 10.31 -15.74 0.55
N MET A 12 10.86 -14.85 -0.28
CA MET A 12 12.31 -14.63 -0.33
C MET A 12 12.88 -14.07 0.98
N LEU A 13 12.17 -13.17 1.65
CA LEU A 13 12.59 -12.65 2.95
C LEU A 13 12.57 -13.75 4.01
N ASN A 14 11.51 -14.55 4.07
CA ASN A 14 11.41 -15.65 5.02
C ASN A 14 12.52 -16.67 4.79
N ASN A 15 12.77 -17.08 3.53
CA ASN A 15 13.85 -17.99 3.20
C ASN A 15 15.23 -17.45 3.59
N LEU A 16 15.48 -16.15 3.35
CA LEU A 16 16.70 -15.49 3.82
C LEU A 16 16.82 -15.61 5.34
N LEU A 17 15.76 -15.23 6.05
CA LEU A 17 15.77 -15.18 7.51
C LEU A 17 15.91 -16.57 8.12
N ASP A 18 15.21 -17.57 7.62
CA ASP A 18 15.36 -18.96 8.07
C ASP A 18 16.81 -19.46 7.92
N SER A 19 17.54 -18.98 6.92
CA SER A 19 18.94 -19.34 6.70
C SER A 19 19.94 -18.59 7.60
N VAL A 20 19.60 -17.40 8.11
CA VAL A 20 20.56 -16.53 8.85
C VAL A 20 20.17 -16.24 10.30
N ILE A 21 18.92 -16.47 10.70
CA ILE A 21 18.40 -15.98 12.00
C ILE A 21 19.05 -16.66 13.21
N ASN A 22 19.60 -17.87 13.01
CA ASN A 22 20.33 -18.61 14.04
C ASN A 22 21.86 -18.34 14.02
N ASP A 23 22.36 -17.59 13.04
CA ASP A 23 23.78 -17.20 12.97
C ASP A 23 23.98 -15.82 13.62
N GLU A 24 24.30 -15.83 14.92
CA GLU A 24 24.51 -14.61 15.70
C GLU A 24 25.60 -13.70 15.11
N GLN A 25 26.63 -14.26 14.46
CA GLN A 25 27.71 -13.48 13.88
C GLN A 25 27.22 -12.70 12.65
N VAL A 26 26.41 -13.35 11.81
CA VAL A 26 25.78 -12.71 10.65
C VAL A 26 24.83 -11.60 11.10
N ILE A 27 23.97 -11.86 12.08
CA ILE A 27 23.04 -10.85 12.61
C ILE A 27 23.78 -9.67 13.23
N LYS A 28 24.81 -9.93 14.05
CA LYS A 28 25.62 -8.87 14.67
C LYS A 28 26.35 -8.02 13.64
N ARG A 29 26.84 -8.61 12.57
CA ARG A 29 27.49 -7.87 11.46
C ARG A 29 26.50 -6.98 10.72
N ALA A 30 25.26 -7.45 10.50
CA ALA A 30 24.23 -6.69 9.81
C ALA A 30 23.58 -5.61 10.69
N GLN A 31 23.75 -5.67 12.02
CA GLN A 31 23.14 -4.71 12.94
C GLN A 31 23.63 -3.29 12.72
N VAL A 32 22.71 -2.32 12.73
CA VAL A 32 23.04 -0.92 12.49
C VAL A 32 23.61 -0.25 13.74
N THR A 33 24.86 0.22 13.66
CA THR A 33 25.55 0.95 14.74
C THR A 33 25.78 2.44 14.44
N GLY A 34 25.79 2.82 13.16
CA GLY A 34 26.16 4.17 12.70
C GLY A 34 25.00 5.04 12.21
N GLN A 35 25.34 6.01 11.36
CA GLN A 35 24.37 6.86 10.68
C GLN A 35 23.51 6.02 9.71
N LEU A 36 22.22 6.37 9.65
CA LEU A 36 21.28 5.79 8.71
C LEU A 36 21.33 6.56 7.39
N ASP A 37 21.42 5.82 6.29
CA ASP A 37 21.37 6.34 4.94
C ASP A 37 19.93 6.27 4.41
N PRO A 38 19.33 7.39 3.99
CA PRO A 38 17.99 7.40 3.38
C PRO A 38 17.85 6.63 2.07
N LEU A 39 18.95 6.29 1.41
CA LEU A 39 18.95 5.51 0.16
C LEU A 39 19.05 4.01 0.41
N GLU A 40 19.47 3.59 1.61
CA GLU A 40 19.59 2.18 1.95
C GLU A 40 18.26 1.56 2.40
N ILE A 41 18.15 0.24 2.17
CA ILE A 41 17.05 -0.57 2.67
C ILE A 41 17.54 -1.36 3.88
N TYR A 42 16.74 -1.31 4.93
CA TYR A 42 16.95 -2.01 6.19
C TYR A 42 15.85 -3.06 6.40
N LEU A 43 16.10 -4.00 7.30
CA LEU A 43 15.12 -4.96 7.81
C LEU A 43 14.86 -4.69 9.28
N THR A 44 13.60 -4.88 9.68
CA THR A 44 13.21 -4.93 11.08
C THR A 44 11.94 -5.77 11.23
N GLN A 45 11.61 -6.11 12.47
CA GLN A 45 10.36 -6.80 12.80
C GLN A 45 9.27 -5.80 13.20
N ARG A 46 8.08 -6.04 12.69
CA ARG A 46 6.86 -5.40 13.17
C ARG A 46 6.40 -6.01 14.50
N PRO A 47 5.45 -5.37 15.22
CA PRO A 47 4.88 -5.92 16.46
C PRO A 47 4.21 -7.30 16.31
N ASP A 48 3.80 -7.67 15.09
CA ASP A 48 3.24 -8.98 14.76
C ASP A 48 4.32 -10.03 14.39
N ASN A 49 5.59 -9.73 14.68
CA ASN A 49 6.79 -10.53 14.39
C ASN A 49 7.08 -10.75 12.90
N ASN A 50 6.35 -10.08 12.00
CA ASN A 50 6.65 -10.14 10.58
C ASN A 50 7.83 -9.22 10.24
N TRP A 51 8.79 -9.75 9.49
CA TRP A 51 9.90 -8.98 8.98
C TRP A 51 9.49 -8.13 7.78
N VAL A 52 9.96 -6.89 7.75
CA VAL A 52 9.60 -5.93 6.72
C VAL A 52 10.82 -5.13 6.27
N ARG A 53 10.82 -4.76 4.98
CA ARG A 53 11.81 -3.83 4.44
C ARG A 53 11.40 -2.40 4.77
N VAL A 54 12.37 -1.64 5.25
CA VAL A 54 12.16 -0.26 5.69
C VAL A 54 13.26 0.66 5.18
N GLN A 55 12.96 1.95 5.12
CA GLN A 55 13.89 2.99 4.69
C GLN A 55 13.68 4.25 5.52
N VAL A 56 14.72 5.08 5.68
CA VAL A 56 14.57 6.35 6.40
C VAL A 56 13.57 7.25 5.64
N PRO A 57 12.55 7.81 6.31
CA PRO A 57 11.62 8.72 5.68
C PRO A 57 12.32 10.03 5.28
N LEU A 58 11.84 10.64 4.17
CA LEU A 58 12.25 11.96 3.70
C LEU A 58 10.99 12.85 3.56
N PRO A 59 10.95 14.05 4.16
CA PRO A 59 11.93 14.59 5.11
C PRO A 59 12.02 13.71 6.37
N ARG A 60 13.20 13.72 7.02
CA ARG A 60 13.43 12.90 8.19
C ARG A 60 12.52 13.37 9.33
N GLY A 61 11.70 12.45 9.84
CA GLY A 61 10.90 12.67 11.04
C GLY A 61 11.73 12.43 12.30
N SER A 62 11.17 11.71 13.26
CA SER A 62 11.93 11.29 14.44
C SER A 62 13.06 10.31 14.05
N PRO A 63 14.20 10.31 14.77
CA PRO A 63 15.38 9.52 14.41
C PRO A 63 15.18 7.99 14.44
N LEU A 64 14.05 7.53 14.97
CA LEU A 64 13.69 6.12 15.15
C LEU A 64 12.41 5.75 14.37
N GLN A 65 11.93 6.61 13.49
CA GLN A 65 10.85 6.27 12.57
C GLN A 65 11.38 5.82 11.22
N MET A 66 10.86 4.70 10.74
CA MET A 66 11.21 4.10 9.46
C MET A 66 9.96 3.93 8.59
N ARG A 67 10.07 4.22 7.30
CA ARG A 67 9.00 3.97 6.34
C ARG A 67 9.03 2.51 5.91
N MET A 68 7.91 1.80 6.04
CA MET A 68 7.77 0.46 5.46
C MET A 68 7.56 0.59 3.96
N ILE A 69 8.55 0.21 3.15
CA ILE A 69 8.55 0.53 1.71
C ILE A 69 7.63 -0.37 0.89
N ASP A 70 7.29 -1.55 1.42
CA ASP A 70 6.44 -2.52 0.73
C ASP A 70 4.97 -2.42 1.13
N PHE A 71 4.68 -1.85 2.30
CA PHE A 71 3.32 -1.73 2.85
C PHE A 71 2.86 -0.28 2.98
N GLY A 72 3.79 0.66 2.98
CA GLY A 72 3.53 2.04 3.38
C GLY A 72 3.45 2.24 4.89
N GLY A 73 3.25 3.49 5.29
CA GLY A 73 3.21 3.89 6.70
C GLY A 73 4.60 4.01 7.32
N VAL A 74 4.61 4.37 8.60
CA VAL A 74 5.81 4.50 9.41
C VAL A 74 5.76 3.55 10.58
N LEU A 75 6.92 3.04 10.97
CA LEU A 75 7.13 2.16 12.11
C LEU A 75 8.17 2.81 13.02
N GLU A 76 7.87 2.87 14.31
CA GLU A 76 8.87 3.19 15.32
C GLU A 76 9.71 1.95 15.59
N VAL A 77 11.03 2.10 15.50
CA VAL A 77 11.97 0.99 15.60
C VAL A 77 12.99 1.27 16.69
N ASP A 78 13.38 0.23 17.41
CA ASP A 78 14.65 0.26 18.14
C ASP A 78 15.78 0.06 17.13
N ARG A 79 16.80 0.92 17.20
CA ARG A 79 17.99 0.79 16.35
C ARG A 79 18.67 -0.57 16.54
N SER A 80 18.63 -1.13 17.74
CA SER A 80 19.20 -2.46 18.03
C SER A 80 18.53 -3.58 17.22
N LYS A 81 17.28 -3.37 16.77
CA LYS A 81 16.50 -4.34 15.99
C LYS A 81 16.53 -4.07 14.49
N LEU A 82 17.41 -3.16 14.05
CA LEU A 82 17.53 -2.76 12.66
C LEU A 82 18.75 -3.44 12.03
N LEU A 83 18.52 -4.14 10.92
CA LEU A 83 19.55 -4.84 10.16
C LEU A 83 19.72 -4.21 8.78
N ARG A 84 20.94 -4.11 8.30
CA ARG A 84 21.25 -3.69 6.93
C ARG A 84 20.93 -4.84 5.98
N LEU A 85 19.94 -4.66 5.10
CA LEU A 85 19.54 -5.73 4.18
C LEU A 85 20.68 -6.10 3.23
N LYS A 86 21.47 -5.13 2.78
CA LYS A 86 22.62 -5.38 1.87
C LYS A 86 23.68 -6.32 2.47
N ASP A 87 23.84 -6.31 3.80
CA ASP A 87 24.84 -7.13 4.51
C ASP A 87 24.34 -8.57 4.74
N LEU A 88 23.03 -8.80 4.58
CA LEU A 88 22.39 -10.11 4.61
C LEU A 88 22.17 -10.68 3.19
N SER A 89 21.72 -9.83 2.26
CA SER A 89 21.48 -10.17 0.87
C SER A 89 21.48 -8.92 -0.01
N GLU A 90 22.56 -8.73 -0.75
CA GLU A 90 22.70 -7.63 -1.71
C GLU A 90 21.61 -7.68 -2.80
N SER A 91 21.24 -8.89 -3.25
CA SER A 91 20.18 -9.08 -4.26
C SER A 91 18.82 -8.62 -3.74
N LEU A 92 18.45 -8.97 -2.51
CA LEU A 92 17.17 -8.56 -1.93
C LEU A 92 17.11 -7.04 -1.66
N ALA A 93 18.26 -6.43 -1.36
CA ALA A 93 18.38 -4.98 -1.20
C ALA A 93 18.16 -4.20 -2.50
N LYS A 94 18.31 -4.84 -3.67
CA LYS A 94 18.10 -4.20 -4.98
C LYS A 94 16.65 -4.24 -5.46
N TYR A 95 15.78 -5.05 -4.85
CA TYR A 95 14.39 -5.11 -5.28
C TYR A 95 13.65 -3.80 -5.02
N PRO A 96 12.81 -3.35 -5.96
CA PRO A 96 12.06 -2.11 -5.82
C PRO A 96 11.03 -2.20 -4.68
N ALA A 97 10.72 -1.06 -4.08
CA ALA A 97 9.61 -0.90 -3.15
C ALA A 97 8.30 -1.40 -3.79
N GLN A 98 7.53 -2.20 -3.04
CA GLN A 98 6.29 -2.80 -3.54
C GLN A 98 5.04 -1.94 -3.31
N SER A 99 5.18 -0.82 -2.59
CA SER A 99 4.09 0.13 -2.39
C SER A 99 4.34 1.46 -3.13
N ILE A 100 3.26 2.04 -3.66
CA ILE A 100 3.29 3.33 -4.35
C ILE A 100 2.44 4.35 -3.60
N LYS A 101 2.97 5.56 -3.46
CA LYS A 101 2.24 6.71 -2.92
C LYS A 101 1.37 7.36 -4.01
N VAL A 102 0.11 7.60 -3.71
CA VAL A 102 -0.87 8.32 -4.57
C VAL A 102 -1.60 9.41 -3.78
N GLU A 103 -2.22 10.35 -4.48
CA GLU A 103 -3.06 11.42 -3.93
C GLU A 103 -4.49 11.28 -4.47
N LEU A 104 -5.50 11.39 -3.61
CA LEU A 104 -6.90 11.32 -4.07
C LEU A 104 -7.34 12.63 -4.70
N GLN A 105 -7.91 12.53 -5.90
CA GLN A 105 -8.55 13.64 -6.59
C GLN A 105 -9.71 14.22 -5.76
N ASN A 106 -9.89 15.55 -5.82
CA ASN A 106 -11.04 16.29 -5.30
C ASN A 106 -11.27 16.22 -3.78
N ILE A 107 -10.42 15.53 -3.02
CA ILE A 107 -10.49 15.57 -1.56
C ILE A 107 -9.56 16.69 -1.07
N GLY A 108 -10.11 17.92 -1.02
CA GLY A 108 -9.34 19.10 -0.64
C GLY A 108 -8.64 18.93 0.71
N LYS A 109 -7.31 19.03 0.75
CA LYS A 109 -6.48 18.86 1.97
C LYS A 109 -6.92 19.71 3.16
N LYS A 110 -7.58 20.85 2.93
CA LYS A 110 -8.12 21.74 3.97
C LYS A 110 -9.47 21.30 4.54
N ARG A 111 -10.22 20.47 3.81
CA ARG A 111 -11.54 19.96 4.21
C ARG A 111 -11.48 18.57 4.83
N PHE A 112 -10.39 17.83 4.60
CA PHE A 112 -10.26 16.48 5.12
C PHE A 112 -10.10 16.45 6.63
N ASP A 113 -11.10 15.91 7.30
CA ASP A 113 -11.14 15.77 8.75
C ASP A 113 -11.08 14.29 9.19
N GLN A 114 -11.12 14.06 10.50
CA GLN A 114 -11.10 12.72 11.06
C GLN A 114 -12.33 11.89 10.65
N ARG A 115 -13.49 12.52 10.40
CA ARG A 115 -14.71 11.82 9.98
C ARG A 115 -14.55 11.29 8.56
N MET A 116 -14.05 12.12 7.65
CA MET A 116 -13.70 11.72 6.28
C MET A 116 -12.63 10.62 6.30
N ALA A 117 -11.64 10.71 7.20
CA ALA A 117 -10.62 9.67 7.35
C ALA A 117 -11.20 8.32 7.82
N LEU A 118 -12.13 8.32 8.77
CA LEU A 118 -12.83 7.11 9.21
C LEU A 118 -13.71 6.55 8.09
N ARG A 119 -14.49 7.40 7.43
CA ARG A 119 -15.39 7.00 6.35
C ARG A 119 -14.64 6.41 5.18
N LEU A 120 -13.51 7.00 4.82
CA LEU A 120 -12.61 6.48 3.81
C LEU A 120 -12.10 5.07 4.16
N ARG A 121 -11.78 4.78 5.43
CA ARG A 121 -11.37 3.43 5.86
C ARG A 121 -12.49 2.40 5.71
N GLU A 122 -13.74 2.82 5.88
CA GLU A 122 -14.92 1.97 5.63
C GLU A 122 -15.16 1.73 4.14
N LEU A 123 -14.96 2.76 3.32
CA LEU A 123 -15.16 2.69 1.87
C LEU A 123 -14.04 1.94 1.15
N ALA A 124 -12.82 1.99 1.70
CA ALA A 124 -11.60 1.41 1.16
C ALA A 124 -10.90 0.49 2.19
N PRO A 125 -11.55 -0.61 2.63
CA PRO A 125 -10.95 -1.51 3.60
C PRO A 125 -9.71 -2.21 3.01
N LEU A 126 -8.72 -2.49 3.87
CA LEU A 126 -7.41 -3.05 3.47
C LEU A 126 -7.51 -4.46 2.84
N THR A 127 -8.67 -5.09 2.94
CA THR A 127 -8.96 -6.44 2.44
C THR A 127 -9.63 -6.44 1.07
N GLU A 128 -10.13 -5.30 0.60
CA GLU A 128 -10.91 -5.19 -0.63
C GLU A 128 -10.02 -4.71 -1.80
N LYS A 129 -10.22 -5.34 -2.97
CA LYS A 129 -9.57 -4.93 -4.22
C LYS A 129 -10.36 -3.75 -4.79
N LEU A 130 -9.69 -2.62 -4.96
CA LEU A 130 -10.28 -1.41 -5.53
C LEU A 130 -9.77 -1.20 -6.95
N LEU A 131 -10.52 -0.44 -7.73
CA LEU A 131 -10.09 0.04 -9.04
C LEU A 131 -9.57 1.47 -8.89
N CYS A 132 -8.40 1.73 -9.43
CA CYS A 132 -7.72 3.02 -9.37
C CYS A 132 -7.62 3.60 -10.78
N LYS A 133 -8.11 4.82 -10.99
CA LYS A 133 -7.99 5.56 -12.24
C LYS A 133 -6.93 6.64 -12.10
N VAL A 134 -6.00 6.72 -13.05
CA VAL A 134 -5.00 7.80 -13.07
C VAL A 134 -5.62 9.08 -13.62
N ILE A 135 -5.65 10.13 -12.81
CA ILE A 135 -6.16 11.46 -13.18
C ILE A 135 -5.01 12.40 -13.50
N GLU A 136 -3.88 12.27 -12.82
CA GLU A 136 -2.64 12.97 -13.15
C GLU A 136 -1.45 12.04 -12.93
N VAL A 137 -0.52 12.01 -13.88
CA VAL A 137 0.72 11.23 -13.77
C VAL A 137 1.70 11.91 -12.79
N PRO A 138 2.61 11.15 -12.15
CA PRO A 138 3.59 11.73 -11.22
C PRO A 138 4.48 12.78 -11.90
N ALA A 139 4.76 13.88 -11.20
CA ALA A 139 5.61 14.96 -11.71
C ALA A 139 6.44 15.62 -10.59
N TYR A 140 7.74 15.79 -10.79
CA TYR A 140 8.66 16.54 -9.92
C TYR A 140 8.49 16.25 -8.42
N GLY A 141 8.56 14.96 -8.03
CA GLY A 141 8.43 14.54 -6.63
C GLY A 141 7.01 14.56 -6.07
N ARG A 142 6.00 14.95 -6.86
CA ARG A 142 4.58 14.79 -6.53
C ARG A 142 4.08 13.40 -6.95
N PRO A 143 3.31 12.71 -6.09
CA PRO A 143 2.69 11.44 -6.43
C PRO A 143 1.64 11.62 -7.54
N ALA A 144 1.23 10.52 -8.18
CA ALA A 144 0.09 10.55 -9.09
C ALA A 144 -1.20 10.94 -8.35
N VAL A 145 -2.07 11.67 -9.03
CA VAL A 145 -3.43 11.95 -8.57
C VAL A 145 -4.35 10.89 -9.15
N VAL A 146 -5.18 10.29 -8.30
CA VAL A 146 -6.03 9.16 -8.67
C VAL A 146 -7.45 9.29 -8.14
N GLU A 147 -8.36 8.61 -8.82
CA GLU A 147 -9.71 8.37 -8.34
C GLU A 147 -9.88 6.89 -8.02
N LEU A 148 -10.39 6.58 -6.82
CA LEU A 148 -10.62 5.22 -6.38
C LEU A 148 -12.09 4.84 -6.53
N PHE A 149 -12.30 3.61 -6.99
CA PHE A 149 -13.62 3.02 -7.16
C PHE A 149 -13.69 1.69 -6.42
N LYS A 150 -14.81 1.45 -5.76
CA LYS A 150 -15.20 0.12 -5.30
C LYS A 150 -16.27 -0.44 -6.22
N ARG A 151 -16.29 -1.77 -6.38
CA ARG A 151 -17.37 -2.45 -7.10
C ARG A 151 -18.47 -2.77 -6.11
N SER A 152 -19.65 -2.21 -6.31
CA SER A 152 -20.81 -2.62 -5.55
C SER A 152 -21.14 -4.07 -5.89
N GLN A 153 -21.55 -4.83 -4.88
CA GLN A 153 -22.07 -6.19 -5.09
C GLN A 153 -23.57 -6.17 -4.83
N PRO A 154 -24.37 -6.90 -5.64
CA PRO A 154 -23.97 -7.82 -6.71
C PRO A 154 -23.80 -7.17 -8.11
N ASP A 155 -24.26 -5.94 -8.30
CA ASP A 155 -24.43 -5.35 -9.64
C ASP A 155 -23.12 -4.93 -10.33
N ASN A 156 -22.00 -5.09 -9.64
CA ASN A 156 -20.65 -4.77 -10.11
C ASN A 156 -20.48 -3.30 -10.56
N LEU A 157 -21.33 -2.40 -10.06
CA LEU A 157 -21.28 -0.98 -10.42
C LEU A 157 -20.06 -0.32 -9.78
N LEU A 158 -19.41 0.57 -10.52
CA LEU A 158 -18.30 1.36 -10.00
C LEU A 158 -18.83 2.53 -9.18
N ILE A 159 -18.55 2.51 -7.88
CA ILE A 159 -18.83 3.62 -6.96
C ILE A 159 -17.53 4.37 -6.72
N SER A 160 -17.48 5.63 -7.12
CA SER A 160 -16.36 6.53 -6.83
C SER A 160 -16.32 6.83 -5.33
N ILE A 161 -15.26 6.38 -4.67
CA ILE A 161 -15.01 6.64 -3.24
C ILE A 161 -14.76 8.13 -3.03
N ASN A 162 -14.06 8.77 -3.96
CA ASN A 162 -13.76 10.21 -3.91
C ASN A 162 -15.05 11.03 -3.89
N ASN A 163 -15.98 10.76 -4.82
CA ASN A 163 -17.26 11.48 -4.88
C ASN A 163 -18.13 11.19 -3.66
N THR A 164 -18.16 9.95 -3.17
CA THR A 164 -18.88 9.64 -1.92
C THR A 164 -18.35 10.48 -0.76
N LEU A 165 -17.03 10.59 -0.60
CA LEU A 165 -16.43 11.36 0.49
C LEU A 165 -16.68 12.87 0.39
N ASP A 166 -16.70 13.42 -0.83
CA ASP A 166 -16.92 14.85 -1.04
C ASP A 166 -18.40 15.25 -0.82
N LEU A 167 -19.34 14.41 -1.27
CA LEU A 167 -20.78 14.71 -1.26
C LEU A 167 -21.48 14.33 0.06
N GLU A 168 -21.04 13.27 0.74
CA GLU A 168 -21.72 12.76 1.95
C GLU A 168 -21.85 13.80 3.09
N PRO A 169 -20.84 14.65 3.39
CA PRO A 169 -20.98 15.72 4.39
C PRO A 169 -22.04 16.77 4.06
N GLU A 170 -22.33 16.98 2.77
CA GLU A 170 -23.36 17.93 2.30
C GLU A 170 -24.75 17.30 2.37
N LEU A 171 -24.86 16.01 2.07
CA LEU A 171 -26.09 15.23 2.16
C LEU A 171 -26.54 15.04 3.62
N MET A 172 -25.62 14.87 4.57
CA MET A 172 -25.98 14.74 6.01
C MET A 172 -26.54 16.02 6.65
N LYS A 173 -26.43 17.17 5.97
CA LYS A 173 -27.04 18.44 6.43
C LYS A 173 -28.48 18.62 5.93
N SER A 174 -28.96 17.75 5.05
CA SER A 174 -30.30 17.78 4.45
C SER A 174 -30.99 16.44 4.75
N GLY A 175 -31.95 16.44 5.69
CA GLY A 175 -32.41 15.23 6.39
C GLY A 175 -33.20 14.17 5.61
N ASP A 176 -33.52 13.11 6.37
CA ASP A 176 -34.55 12.07 6.24
C ASP A 176 -34.65 11.18 4.98
N GLY A 177 -34.61 9.85 5.22
CA GLY A 177 -35.56 8.91 4.57
C GLY A 177 -35.03 7.85 3.58
N ASN A 178 -34.71 6.66 4.10
CA ASN A 178 -35.10 5.30 3.67
C ASN A 178 -35.52 4.99 2.20
N ASN A 179 -34.91 3.98 1.55
CA ASN A 179 -35.57 2.70 1.17
C ASN A 179 -34.72 1.75 0.30
N GLY A 180 -34.91 0.43 0.52
CA GLY A 180 -35.24 -0.48 -0.59
C GLY A 180 -34.24 -1.57 -1.00
N ARG A 181 -34.28 -2.71 -0.31
CA ARG A 181 -33.72 -4.02 -0.74
C ARG A 181 -34.23 -4.48 -2.12
N LYS A 182 -33.43 -5.23 -2.88
CA LYS A 182 -33.81 -6.52 -3.50
C LYS A 182 -32.58 -7.32 -3.98
N ARG A 183 -32.73 -8.65 -3.91
CA ARG A 183 -31.74 -9.73 -3.79
C ARG A 183 -31.72 -10.55 -5.07
N LEU A 184 -30.55 -10.97 -5.56
CA LEU A 184 -30.36 -12.17 -6.40
C LEU A 184 -28.87 -12.59 -6.44
N VAL A 185 -28.62 -13.90 -6.45
CA VAL A 185 -27.35 -14.57 -6.13
C VAL A 185 -26.77 -15.22 -7.39
N ARG A 186 -25.45 -15.11 -7.65
CA ARG A 186 -24.67 -16.20 -8.26
C ARG A 186 -23.14 -16.02 -8.17
N SER A 187 -22.47 -17.16 -8.16
CA SER A 187 -21.10 -17.51 -7.78
C SER A 187 -20.16 -17.62 -8.99
N GLU A 188 -18.83 -17.43 -8.81
CA GLU A 188 -17.78 -18.47 -9.00
C GLU A 188 -16.32 -17.94 -9.24
N SER A 189 -15.40 -18.52 -8.44
CA SER A 189 -14.15 -19.24 -8.77
C SER A 189 -12.91 -18.62 -9.47
N LYS A 190 -11.83 -18.63 -8.66
CA LYS A 190 -10.36 -18.80 -8.84
C LYS A 190 -9.76 -19.23 -10.20
N GLY A 191 -8.52 -18.76 -10.44
CA GLY A 191 -7.47 -19.46 -11.21
C GLY A 191 -6.09 -18.84 -10.99
N SER A 192 -5.11 -19.66 -10.57
CA SER A 192 -3.70 -19.32 -10.29
C SER A 192 -2.78 -19.83 -11.41
N ASP A 193 -1.76 -19.07 -11.78
CA ASP A 193 -0.70 -19.50 -12.72
C ASP A 193 0.69 -19.16 -12.13
N ASP A 194 1.46 -20.22 -11.85
CA ASP A 194 2.78 -20.21 -11.22
C ASP A 194 3.86 -20.24 -12.31
N GLY A 195 4.57 -19.12 -12.44
CA GLY A 195 5.77 -18.99 -13.23
C GLY A 195 6.77 -18.21 -12.41
N VAL A 196 8.04 -18.61 -12.43
CA VAL A 196 9.14 -17.93 -11.73
C VAL A 196 9.20 -16.47 -12.18
N ARG A 197 8.59 -15.59 -11.39
CA ARG A 197 8.36 -14.18 -11.72
C ARG A 197 9.47 -13.35 -11.10
N VAL A 198 10.28 -12.73 -11.95
CA VAL A 198 11.14 -11.60 -11.58
C VAL A 198 10.25 -10.54 -10.92
N LEU A 199 10.57 -10.14 -9.69
CA LEU A 199 9.87 -9.09 -8.94
C LEU A 199 9.90 -7.78 -9.75
N LYS A 200 8.77 -7.45 -10.38
CA LYS A 200 8.66 -6.23 -11.19
C LYS A 200 8.51 -5.01 -10.29
N LYS A 201 9.06 -3.89 -10.73
CA LYS A 201 8.79 -2.59 -10.11
C LYS A 201 7.30 -2.25 -10.35
N PRO A 202 6.52 -1.97 -9.29
CA PRO A 202 5.17 -1.47 -9.47
C PRO A 202 5.17 -0.18 -10.32
N SER A 203 4.32 -0.11 -11.33
CA SER A 203 4.21 1.04 -12.24
C SER A 203 2.83 1.66 -12.18
N ILE A 204 2.78 2.99 -12.31
CA ILE A 204 1.51 3.71 -12.52
C ILE A 204 1.20 3.71 -14.02
N PRO A 205 -0.01 3.29 -14.44
CA PRO A 205 -0.45 3.34 -15.84
C PRO A 205 -0.53 4.75 -16.43
N ALA A 206 -0.86 4.84 -17.73
CA ALA A 206 -1.00 6.12 -18.41
C ALA A 206 -2.22 6.91 -17.90
N LEU A 207 -2.25 8.21 -18.23
CA LEU A 207 -3.37 9.09 -17.92
C LEU A 207 -4.70 8.50 -18.42
N GLY A 208 -5.70 8.42 -17.55
CA GLY A 208 -7.03 7.89 -17.85
C GLY A 208 -7.14 6.36 -17.80
N GLU A 209 -6.03 5.62 -17.68
CA GLU A 209 -6.05 4.17 -17.52
C GLU A 209 -6.42 3.75 -16.09
N TYR A 210 -6.88 2.50 -15.97
CA TYR A 210 -7.31 1.89 -14.72
C TYR A 210 -6.39 0.73 -14.33
N PHE A 211 -6.21 0.53 -13.03
CA PHE A 211 -5.50 -0.63 -12.48
C PHE A 211 -6.08 -1.04 -11.13
N ASN A 212 -5.97 -2.32 -10.81
CA ASN A 212 -6.45 -2.83 -9.55
C ASN A 212 -5.43 -2.54 -8.44
N VAL A 213 -5.92 -2.18 -7.25
CA VAL A 213 -5.07 -1.88 -6.09
C VAL A 213 -5.64 -2.47 -4.81
N TYR A 214 -4.74 -2.83 -3.90
CA TYR A 214 -5.06 -2.92 -2.48
C TYR A 214 -4.56 -1.65 -1.80
N VAL A 215 -5.40 -1.07 -0.95
CA VAL A 215 -4.96 -0.02 -0.03
C VAL A 215 -4.22 -0.70 1.12
N THR A 216 -2.97 -0.33 1.33
CA THR A 216 -2.14 -0.94 2.38
C THR A 216 -1.92 0.00 3.56
N HIS A 217 -2.04 1.30 3.35
CA HIS A 217 -2.00 2.27 4.42
C HIS A 217 -2.84 3.51 4.11
N LEU A 218 -3.70 3.88 5.06
CA LEU A 218 -4.55 5.06 5.03
C LEU A 218 -4.02 6.08 6.04
N VAL A 219 -3.25 7.05 5.56
CA VAL A 219 -2.82 8.19 6.39
C VAL A 219 -4.03 9.10 6.63
N ALA A 220 -4.06 9.81 7.76
CA ALA A 220 -5.07 10.81 8.11
C ALA A 220 -5.09 12.07 7.19
N ASN A 221 -4.55 11.98 5.98
CA ASN A 221 -4.50 13.06 5.00
C ASN A 221 -4.63 12.48 3.58
N PRO A 222 -5.46 13.09 2.71
CA PRO A 222 -5.77 12.56 1.40
C PRO A 222 -4.60 12.63 0.39
N GLY A 223 -3.52 13.32 0.73
CA GLY A 223 -2.30 13.40 -0.08
C GLY A 223 -1.29 12.27 0.16
N ASN A 224 -1.59 11.32 1.06
CA ASN A 224 -0.66 10.27 1.47
C ASN A 224 -1.32 8.88 1.44
N PHE A 225 -1.91 8.50 0.31
CA PHE A 225 -2.40 7.14 0.12
C PHE A 225 -1.27 6.24 -0.31
N ILE A 226 -1.24 5.02 0.22
CA ILE A 226 -0.26 4.02 -0.20
C ILE A 226 -1.01 2.78 -0.67
N VAL A 227 -0.73 2.40 -1.92
CA VAL A 227 -1.38 1.31 -2.62
C VAL A 227 -0.36 0.28 -3.10
N GLN A 228 -0.80 -0.97 -3.18
CA GLN A 228 -0.11 -2.05 -3.88
C GLN A 228 -0.85 -2.34 -5.19
N PRO A 229 -0.25 -2.02 -6.35
CA PRO A 229 -0.82 -2.35 -7.66
C PRO A 229 -0.93 -3.86 -7.86
N HIS A 230 -1.96 -4.32 -8.56
CA HIS A 230 -2.13 -5.70 -8.99
C HIS A 230 -2.00 -5.77 -10.51
N ASP A 231 -1.10 -6.62 -11.02
CA ASP A 231 -0.73 -6.71 -12.46
C ASP A 231 -1.85 -7.23 -13.38
N GLU A 232 -3.00 -7.59 -12.83
CA GLU A 232 -4.15 -7.99 -13.62
C GLU A 232 -4.84 -6.77 -14.23
N LYS A 233 -4.48 -6.47 -15.47
CA LYS A 233 -5.31 -5.67 -16.39
C LYS A 233 -6.52 -6.52 -16.79
N LEU A 234 -7.57 -6.53 -15.98
CA LEU A 234 -8.88 -6.91 -16.52
C LEU A 234 -9.33 -5.76 -17.41
N LYS A 235 -9.49 -6.04 -18.71
CA LYS A 235 -10.19 -5.14 -19.63
C LYS A 235 -11.57 -4.90 -19.03
N LEU A 236 -11.99 -3.63 -19.00
CA LEU A 236 -13.38 -3.28 -18.73
C LEU A 236 -14.18 -3.80 -19.94
N GLU A 237 -14.75 -4.99 -19.82
CA GLU A 237 -15.86 -5.45 -20.67
C GLU A 237 -17.19 -4.93 -20.10
#